data_AF-A0A7S4T1G1-F1
#
_entry.id   AF-A0A7S4T1G1-F1
#
_cell.length_a   1.000
_cell.length_b   1.000
_cell.length_c   1.000
_cell.angle_alpha   90.00
_cell.angle_beta   90.00
_cell.angle_gamma   90.00
#
_symmetry.space_group_name_H-M   'P 1'
#
loop_
_entity.id
_entity.type
_entity.pdbx_description
1 polymer ?
#
loop_
_entity_poly.entity_id
_entity_poly.type
_entity_poly.pdbx_seq_one_letter_code
_entity_poly.pdbx_strand_id
1 'polypeptide(L)'
;MLVSNALPLTFGAAVFKAHAYSIMVWTMFAVLGTQFHHCGYRWSWVSPLDHNPDFHDFHHQKFTCNYGLLGWLDSLLHGTSKPFLEHQQKLGKKKIHPISGAISGGMAVALLGSILTQLTSA
;
A
#
# COMPACT_ATOMS: atom_id res chain seq x y z
N MET A 1 -8.64 18.99 16.11
CA MET A 1 -7.46 18.83 16.99
C MET A 1 -7.84 18.40 18.40
N LEU A 2 -8.52 19.22 19.21
CA LEU A 2 -8.86 18.81 20.59
C LEU A 2 -9.88 17.66 20.65
N VAL A 3 -11.05 17.82 20.01
CA VAL A 3 -12.12 16.80 20.06
C VAL A 3 -11.80 15.58 19.20
N SER A 4 -11.22 15.78 18.01
CA SER A 4 -11.00 14.71 17.03
C SER A 4 -9.71 13.92 17.25
N ASN A 5 -8.71 14.49 17.93
CA ASN A 5 -7.38 13.87 18.05
C ASN A 5 -7.02 13.68 19.52
N ALA A 6 -6.93 14.75 20.30
CA ALA A 6 -6.45 14.68 21.68
C ALA A 6 -7.41 13.92 22.60
N LEU A 7 -8.72 14.18 22.48
CA LEU A 7 -9.73 13.52 23.28
C LEU A 7 -9.75 12.00 23.04
N PRO A 8 -9.95 11.46 21.83
CA PRO A 8 -9.96 10.01 21.63
C PRO A 8 -8.62 9.35 21.98
N LEU A 9 -7.49 10.04 21.79
CA LEU A 9 -6.17 9.52 22.14
C LEU A 9 -6.00 9.34 23.66
N THR A 10 -6.57 10.23 24.47
CA THR A 10 -6.36 10.28 25.93
C THR A 10 -7.57 9.82 26.74
N PHE A 11 -8.74 9.69 26.12
CA PHE A 11 -10.00 9.38 26.79
C PHE A 11 -9.94 8.06 27.56
N GLY A 12 -9.45 6.99 26.94
CA GLY A 12 -9.28 5.70 27.61
C GLY A 12 -8.36 5.79 28.83
N ALA A 13 -7.23 6.49 28.69
CA ALA A 13 -6.31 6.70 29.81
C ALA A 13 -6.94 7.50 30.96
N ALA A 14 -7.76 8.50 30.65
CA ALA A 14 -8.48 9.29 31.65
C ALA A 14 -9.52 8.45 32.41
N VAL A 15 -10.29 7.61 31.69
CA VAL A 15 -11.29 6.71 32.28
C VAL A 15 -10.65 5.72 33.25
N PHE A 16 -9.54 5.10 32.85
CA PHE A 16 -8.85 4.09 33.66
C PHE A 16 -7.79 4.66 34.61
N LYS A 17 -7.65 5.99 34.70
CA LYS A 17 -6.65 6.69 35.52
C LYS A 17 -5.23 6.14 35.31
N ALA A 18 -4.84 5.97 34.04
CA ALA A 18 -3.55 5.39 33.68
C ALA A 18 -2.38 6.25 34.18
N HIS A 19 -1.26 5.60 34.53
CA HIS A 19 -0.04 6.29 34.95
C HIS A 19 0.52 7.18 33.83
N ALA A 20 1.11 8.33 34.18
CA ALA A 20 1.63 9.30 33.21
C ALA A 20 2.62 8.67 32.20
N TYR A 21 3.46 7.74 32.68
CA TYR A 21 4.40 7.00 31.82
C TYR A 21 3.67 6.20 30.73
N SER A 22 2.58 5.52 31.06
CA SER A 22 1.78 4.74 30.09
C SER A 22 1.16 5.65 29.05
N ILE A 23 0.65 6.83 29.45
CA ILE A 23 0.08 7.83 28.54
C ILE A 23 1.15 8.36 27.59
N MET A 24 2.35 8.64 28.10
CA MET A 24 3.48 9.08 27.28
C MET A 24 3.85 8.03 26.24
N VAL A 25 4.08 6.78 26.64
CA VAL A 25 4.43 5.68 25.72
C VAL A 25 3.34 5.50 24.67
N TRP A 26 2.07 5.46 25.07
CA TRP A 26 0.93 5.38 24.17
C TRP A 26 0.88 6.53 23.15
N THR A 27 1.09 7.76 23.61
CA THR A 27 1.10 8.95 22.76
C THR A 27 2.25 8.89 21.75
N MET A 28 3.44 8.45 22.16
CA MET A 28 4.57 8.27 21.25
C MET A 28 4.24 7.28 20.13
N PHE A 29 3.69 6.11 20.47
CA PHE A 29 3.28 5.13 19.47
C PHE A 29 2.20 5.67 18.52
N ALA A 30 1.19 6.37 19.04
CA ALA A 30 0.13 6.94 18.21
C ALA A 30 0.65 8.01 17.23
N VAL A 31 1.57 8.88 17.68
CA VAL A 31 2.19 9.91 16.83
C VAL A 31 3.06 9.25 15.77
N LEU A 32 3.93 8.30 16.15
CA LEU A 32 4.76 7.56 15.21
C LEU A 32 3.92 6.81 14.16
N GLY A 33 2.85 6.15 14.59
CA GLY A 33 1.91 5.48 13.69
C GLY A 33 1.28 6.46 12.70
N THR A 34 0.83 7.63 13.17
CA THR A 34 0.27 8.68 12.29
C THR A 34 1.28 9.15 11.25
N GLN A 35 2.53 9.38 11.64
CA GLN A 35 3.59 9.75 10.70
C GLN A 35 3.83 8.64 9.68
N PHE A 36 3.80 7.38 10.11
CA PHE A 36 4.02 6.24 9.22
C PHE A 36 2.92 6.13 8.14
N HIS A 37 1.64 6.33 8.50
CA HIS A 37 0.52 6.30 7.55
C HIS A 37 0.49 7.46 6.55
N HIS A 38 1.08 8.60 6.90
CA HIS A 38 0.92 9.83 6.11
C HIS A 38 2.22 10.40 5.56
N CYS A 39 3.37 9.74 5.79
CA CYS A 39 4.64 10.20 5.25
C CYS A 39 4.78 9.97 3.72
N GLY A 40 3.85 9.22 3.11
CA GLY A 40 3.88 8.90 1.68
C GLY A 40 4.96 7.89 1.28
N TYR A 41 5.76 7.39 2.23
CA TYR A 41 6.75 6.35 1.98
C TYR A 41 6.15 4.96 2.20
N ARG A 42 6.34 4.09 1.22
CA ARG A 42 5.96 2.68 1.28
C ARG A 42 7.15 1.84 1.73
N TRP A 43 6.98 1.12 2.82
CA TRP A 43 8.05 0.31 3.40
C TRP A 43 7.83 -1.17 3.07
N SER A 44 8.82 -1.80 2.43
CA SER A 44 8.70 -3.16 1.89
C SER A 44 8.62 -4.26 2.95
N TRP A 45 9.08 -3.98 4.18
CA TRP A 45 9.05 -4.92 5.30
C TRP A 45 7.79 -4.82 6.17
N VAL A 46 6.94 -3.82 5.95
CA VAL A 46 5.69 -3.64 6.70
C VAL A 46 4.54 -4.29 5.94
N SER A 47 3.65 -4.95 6.66
CA SER A 47 2.51 -5.67 6.09
C SER A 47 1.67 -4.74 5.18
N PRO A 48 1.19 -5.22 4.01
CA PRO A 48 0.32 -4.43 3.13
C PRO A 48 -1.04 -4.07 3.73
N LEU A 49 -1.48 -4.79 4.75
CA LEU A 49 -2.73 -4.55 5.48
C LEU A 49 -2.53 -3.70 6.73
N ASP A 50 -1.29 -3.34 7.01
CA ASP A 50 -0.86 -2.58 8.17
C ASP A 50 -0.36 -1.20 7.71
N HIS A 51 0.42 -0.51 8.54
CA HIS A 51 0.77 0.91 8.49
C HIS A 51 1.17 1.59 7.16
N ASN A 52 1.27 0.89 6.03
CA ASN A 52 1.54 1.52 4.75
C ASN A 52 0.50 2.59 4.37
N PRO A 53 0.94 3.73 3.79
CA PRO A 53 0.05 4.83 3.42
C PRO A 53 -1.13 4.41 2.52
N ASP A 54 -0.90 3.49 1.58
CA ASP A 54 -1.92 3.03 0.62
C ASP A 54 -3.21 2.54 1.31
N PHE A 55 -3.10 1.84 2.44
CA PHE A 55 -4.24 1.28 3.17
C PHE A 55 -5.09 2.38 3.83
N HIS A 56 -4.42 3.36 4.43
CA HIS A 56 -5.06 4.48 5.13
C HIS A 56 -5.54 5.57 4.16
N ASP A 57 -4.84 5.81 3.06
CA ASP A 57 -5.30 6.69 2.00
C ASP A 57 -6.55 6.13 1.33
N PHE A 58 -6.63 4.80 1.15
CA PHE A 58 -7.86 4.16 0.66
C PHE A 58 -9.04 4.31 1.63
N HIS A 59 -8.79 4.27 2.94
CA HIS A 59 -9.80 4.64 3.94
C HIS A 59 -10.31 6.06 3.71
N HIS A 60 -9.42 7.05 3.57
CA HIS A 60 -9.80 8.45 3.29
C HIS A 60 -10.47 8.66 1.93
N GLN A 61 -10.33 7.72 1.00
CA GLN A 61 -11.03 7.78 -0.29
C GLN A 61 -12.45 7.21 -0.23
N LYS A 62 -12.72 6.24 0.67
CA LYS A 62 -13.97 5.45 0.67
C LYS A 62 -14.81 5.59 1.92
N PHE A 63 -14.20 5.88 3.08
CA PHE A 63 -14.82 6.04 4.41
C PHE A 63 -15.72 4.88 4.90
N THR A 64 -15.73 3.76 4.18
CA THR A 64 -16.62 2.61 4.40
C THR A 64 -15.85 1.31 4.64
N CYS A 65 -14.53 1.39 4.78
CA CYS A 65 -13.62 0.26 4.95
C CYS A 65 -12.35 0.71 5.71
N ASN A 66 -11.50 -0.25 6.10
CA ASN A 66 -10.16 0.02 6.65
C ASN A 66 -10.16 0.94 7.90
N TYR A 67 -10.85 0.55 8.97
CA TYR A 67 -11.05 1.38 10.15
C TYR A 67 -9.91 1.28 11.18
N GLY A 68 -9.25 0.13 11.26
CA GLY A 68 -8.23 -0.14 12.24
C GLY A 68 -6.85 0.35 11.81
N LEU A 69 -6.09 0.84 12.80
CA LEU A 69 -4.70 1.26 12.64
C LEU A 69 -3.79 0.12 12.17
N LEU A 70 -3.94 -1.07 12.77
CA LEU A 70 -3.10 -2.25 12.50
C LEU A 70 -3.69 -3.17 11.41
N GLY A 71 -4.93 -2.90 10.96
CA GLY A 71 -5.69 -3.75 10.05
C GLY A 71 -6.04 -5.16 10.54
N TRP A 72 -5.56 -5.59 11.71
CA TRP A 72 -5.84 -6.93 12.25
C TRP A 72 -7.32 -7.14 12.55
N LEU A 73 -7.97 -6.16 13.18
CA LEU A 73 -9.40 -6.23 13.47
C LEU A 73 -10.24 -6.16 12.19
N ASP A 74 -9.77 -5.42 11.18
CA ASP A 74 -10.40 -5.35 9.86
C ASP A 74 -10.28 -6.68 9.10
N SER A 75 -9.16 -7.37 9.23
CA SER A 75 -8.90 -8.62 8.50
C SER A 75 -9.47 -9.84 9.22
N LEU A 76 -9.26 -9.96 10.53
CA LEU A 76 -9.58 -11.16 11.32
C LEU A 76 -11.03 -11.22 11.78
N LEU A 77 -11.63 -10.07 12.12
CA LEU A 77 -12.95 -10.06 12.77
C LEU A 77 -14.04 -9.46 11.87
N HIS A 78 -13.77 -8.33 11.23
CA HIS A 78 -14.82 -7.54 10.58
C HIS A 78 -14.85 -7.67 9.06
N GLY A 79 -13.78 -8.16 8.44
CA GLY A 79 -13.66 -8.28 6.98
C GLY A 79 -13.67 -6.93 6.24
N THR A 80 -13.45 -5.82 6.93
CA THR A 80 -13.48 -4.46 6.39
C THR A 80 -12.24 -4.11 5.57
N SER A 81 -11.25 -5.00 5.48
CA SER A 81 -10.07 -4.87 4.60
C SER A 81 -10.28 -5.45 3.19
N LYS A 82 -11.36 -6.22 2.95
CA LYS A 82 -11.63 -6.87 1.66
C LYS A 82 -11.68 -5.89 0.47
N PRO A 83 -12.36 -4.72 0.56
CA PRO A 83 -12.42 -3.79 -0.56
C PRO A 83 -11.05 -3.26 -0.99
N PHE A 84 -10.12 -3.10 -0.03
CA PHE A 84 -8.75 -2.69 -0.32
C PHE A 84 -7.97 -3.79 -1.04
N LEU A 85 -8.10 -5.06 -0.62
CA LEU A 85 -7.45 -6.19 -1.27
C LEU A 85 -7.90 -6.33 -2.74
N GLU A 86 -9.19 -6.20 -3.00
CA GLU A 86 -9.73 -6.22 -4.37
C GLU A 86 -9.21 -5.04 -5.21
N HIS A 87 -9.09 -3.87 -4.61
CA HIS A 87 -8.51 -2.69 -5.26
C HIS A 87 -7.04 -2.94 -5.65
N GLN A 88 -6.23 -3.48 -4.75
CA GLN A 88 -4.84 -3.82 -5.00
C GLN A 88 -4.69 -4.88 -6.10
N GLN A 89 -5.57 -5.90 -6.12
CA GLN A 89 -5.58 -6.91 -7.18
C GLN A 89 -5.88 -6.30 -8.56
N LYS A 90 -6.82 -5.35 -8.65
CA LYS A 90 -7.14 -4.65 -9.90
C LYS A 90 -5.96 -3.81 -10.37
N LEU A 91 -5.27 -3.11 -9.47
CA LEU A 91 -4.05 -2.36 -9.80
C LEU A 91 -2.92 -3.27 -10.27
N GLY A 92 -2.73 -4.42 -9.62
CA GLY A 92 -1.75 -5.42 -10.02
C GLY A 92 -2.00 -5.99 -11.41
N LYS A 93 -3.26 -6.27 -11.76
CA LYS A 93 -3.65 -6.69 -13.12
C LYS A 93 -3.43 -5.61 -14.17
N LYS A 94 -3.65 -4.34 -13.82
CA LYS A 94 -3.50 -3.19 -14.74
C LYS A 94 -2.03 -2.86 -15.06
N LYS A 95 -1.08 -3.24 -14.19
CA LYS A 95 0.36 -3.07 -14.44
C LYS A 95 0.92 -4.04 -15.51
N ILE A 96 0.14 -5.03 -15.94
CA ILE A 96 0.48 -5.87 -17.10
C ILE A 96 -0.12 -5.21 -18.35
N HIS A 97 0.45 -4.09 -18.78
CA HIS A 97 0.40 -3.79 -20.21
C HIS A 97 1.48 -4.66 -20.85
N PRO A 98 1.14 -5.67 -21.67
CA PRO A 98 2.16 -6.28 -22.50
C PRO A 98 2.69 -5.16 -23.38
N ILE A 99 3.99 -4.86 -23.25
CA ILE A 99 4.74 -4.27 -24.35
C ILE A 99 4.83 -5.37 -25.42
N SER A 100 3.69 -5.69 -26.03
CA SER A 100 3.55 -6.58 -27.18
C SER A 100 2.90 -5.73 -28.26
N GLY A 101 3.72 -4.87 -28.85
CA GLY A 101 3.26 -3.90 -29.83
C GLY A 101 4.39 -3.03 -30.34
N ALA A 102 5.52 -3.62 -30.75
CA ALA A 102 6.46 -3.02 -31.71
C ALA A 102 7.67 -3.93 -32.06
N ILE A 103 7.51 -5.26 -32.17
CA ILE A 103 8.44 -6.05 -33.00
C ILE A 103 7.60 -7.08 -33.75
N SER A 104 6.95 -6.62 -34.83
CA SER A 104 6.45 -7.53 -35.86
C SER A 104 7.65 -8.33 -36.39
N GLY A 105 7.57 -9.66 -36.34
CA GLY A 105 8.63 -10.61 -36.69
C GLY A 105 9.19 -10.54 -38.12
N GLY A 106 8.87 -9.50 -38.90
CA GLY A 106 9.43 -9.26 -40.23
C GLY A 106 10.86 -8.69 -40.21
N MET A 107 11.27 -7.93 -39.20
CA MET A 107 12.61 -7.33 -39.19
C MET A 107 13.74 -8.32 -38.86
N ALA A 108 13.47 -9.34 -38.03
CA ALA A 108 14.48 -10.35 -37.69
C ALA A 108 14.83 -11.27 -38.88
N VAL A 109 13.85 -11.56 -39.74
CA VAL A 109 14.07 -12.37 -40.96
C VAL A 109 14.84 -11.58 -42.03
N ALA A 110 14.61 -10.26 -42.13
CA ALA A 110 15.33 -9.41 -43.07
C ALA A 110 16.83 -9.26 -42.72
N LEU A 111 17.16 -9.13 -41.43
CA LEU A 111 18.55 -8.99 -40.97
C LEU A 111 19.35 -10.28 -41.07
N LEU A 112 18.75 -11.44 -40.77
CA LEU A 112 19.40 -12.74 -40.94
C LEU A 112 19.61 -13.08 -42.43
N GLY A 113 18.64 -12.74 -43.29
CA GLY A 113 18.77 -12.90 -44.74
C GLY A 113 19.93 -12.09 -45.32
N SER A 114 20.08 -10.82 -44.95
CA SER A 114 21.17 -9.98 -45.47
C SER A 114 22.57 -10.43 -45.01
N ILE A 115 22.68 -11.00 -43.81
CA ILE A 115 23.97 -11.50 -43.29
C ILE A 115 24.35 -12.82 -43.96
N LEU A 116 23.38 -13.70 -44.26
CA LEU A 116 23.66 -14.96 -44.94
C LEU A 116 24.12 -14.75 -46.39
N THR A 117 23.51 -13.79 -47.12
CA THR A 117 23.90 -13.52 -48.52
C THR A 117 25.30 -12.91 -48.63
N GLN A 118 25.76 -12.16 -47.62
CA GLN A 118 27.12 -11.60 -47.58
C GLN A 118 28.19 -12.64 -47.23
N LEU A 119 27.82 -13.72 -46.53
CA LEU A 119 28.74 -14.82 -46.18
C LEU A 119 28.89 -15.87 -47.29
N THR A 120 27.93 -15.97 -48.22
CA THR A 120 27.98 -16.93 -49.35
C THR A 120 28.53 -16.33 -50.64
N SER A 121 28.93 -15.06 -50.65
CA SER A 121 29.46 -14.34 -51.83
C SER A 121 30.93 -13.94 -51.70
N ALA A 122 31.68 -14.58 -50.78
CA ALA A 122 33.14 -14.51 -50.68
C ALA A 122 33.79 -15.84 -51.08
#